data_AF-A0A3S2C872-F1
#
_entry.id   AF-A0A3S2C872-F1
#
_cell.length_a   1.000
_cell.length_b   1.000
_cell.length_c   1.000
_cell.angle_alpha   90.00
_cell.angle_beta   90.00
_cell.angle_gamma   90.00
#
_symmetry.space_group_name_H-M   'P 1'
#
loop_
_entity.id
_entity.type
_entity.pdbx_description
1 polymer ?
#
loop_
_entity_poly.entity_id
_entity_poly.type
_entity_poly.pdbx_seq_one_letter_code
_entity_poly.pdbx_strand_id
1 'polypeptide(L)'
;MIDLSIQTVAMLAFAAFAAGFVDSIAGGGGLITVPALLLAGFTPVQALATNKLQGMFGSGSATIHYASKGHVDLRRQLPSALLALVGSAMGALLATIVPGDILRAALP
;
A
#
# COMPACT_ATOMS: atom_id res chain seq x y z
N MET A 1 -3.88 23.38 -2.77
CA MET A 1 -4.59 22.24 -2.15
C MET A 1 -5.33 21.54 -3.27
N ILE A 2 -5.24 20.21 -3.39
CA ILE A 2 -5.99 19.49 -4.43
C ILE A 2 -7.47 19.68 -4.11
N ASP A 3 -8.18 20.44 -4.95
CA ASP A 3 -9.64 20.56 -4.86
C ASP A 3 -10.24 19.25 -5.39
N LEU A 4 -10.35 18.27 -4.51
CA LEU A 4 -10.91 16.96 -4.84
C LEU A 4 -12.42 17.13 -4.97
N SER A 5 -12.91 17.13 -6.22
CA SER A 5 -14.35 17.03 -6.46
C SER A 5 -14.88 15.72 -5.85
N ILE A 6 -16.15 15.74 -5.43
CA ILE A 6 -16.81 14.55 -4.89
C ILE A 6 -16.75 13.35 -5.85
N GLN A 7 -16.72 13.63 -7.16
CA GLN A 7 -16.59 12.62 -8.21
C GLN A 7 -15.22 11.95 -8.16
N THR A 8 -14.14 12.71 -8.01
CA THR A 8 -12.78 12.15 -7.89
C THR A 8 -12.65 11.28 -6.65
N VAL A 9 -13.20 11.71 -5.51
CA VAL A 9 -13.20 10.91 -4.28
C VAL A 9 -13.96 9.61 -4.47
N ALA A 10 -15.15 9.65 -5.08
CA ALA A 10 -15.94 8.46 -5.35
C ALA A 10 -15.19 7.47 -6.28
N MET A 11 -14.53 7.97 -7.33
CA MET A 11 -13.72 7.16 -8.23
C MET A 11 -12.51 6.53 -7.53
N LEU A 12 -11.79 7.31 -6.72
CA LEU A 12 -10.65 6.81 -5.95
C LEU A 12 -11.08 5.79 -4.90
N ALA A 13 -12.22 5.99 -4.24
CA ALA A 13 -12.78 5.05 -3.29
C ALA A 13 -13.15 3.72 -3.97
N PHE A 14 -13.77 3.77 -5.15
CA PHE A 14 -14.07 2.59 -5.93
C PHE A 14 -12.80 1.86 -6.39
N ALA A 15 -11.81 2.60 -6.90
CA ALA A 15 -10.51 2.04 -7.28
C ALA A 15 -9.78 1.39 -6.09
N ALA A 16 -9.79 2.04 -4.93
CA ALA A 16 -9.23 1.51 -3.69
C ALA A 16 -9.93 0.23 -3.23
N PHE A 17 -11.27 0.18 -3.34
CA PHE A 17 -12.05 -1.02 -3.01
C PHE A 17 -11.72 -2.18 -3.96
N ALA A 18 -11.73 -1.95 -5.27
CA ALA A 18 -11.37 -2.97 -6.27
C ALA A 18 -9.92 -3.44 -6.09
N ALA A 19 -8.99 -2.51 -5.83
CA ALA A 19 -7.61 -2.82 -5.52
C ALA A 19 -7.50 -3.71 -4.27
N GLY A 20 -8.21 -3.39 -3.19
CA GLY A 20 -8.21 -4.19 -1.96
C GLY A 20 -8.76 -5.61 -2.16
N PHE A 21 -9.80 -5.76 -2.98
CA PHE A 21 -10.32 -7.07 -3.35
C PHE A 21 -9.26 -7.91 -4.09
N VAL A 22 -8.61 -7.34 -5.11
CA VAL A 22 -7.54 -8.03 -5.86
C VAL A 22 -6.36 -8.36 -4.97
N ASP A 23 -5.94 -7.42 -4.12
CA ASP A 23 -4.82 -7.60 -3.19
C ASP A 23 -5.07 -8.74 -2.20
N SER A 24 -6.32 -8.93 -1.77
CA SER A 24 -6.71 -10.03 -0.89
C SER A 24 -6.61 -11.43 -1.52
N ILE A 25 -6.67 -11.52 -2.86
CA ILE A 25 -6.67 -12.79 -3.61
C ILE A 25 -5.27 -13.13 -4.11
N ALA A 26 -4.65 -12.23 -4.86
CA ALA A 26 -3.41 -12.49 -5.59
C ALA A 26 -2.22 -11.65 -5.10
N GLY A 27 -2.49 -10.62 -4.30
CA GLY A 27 -1.54 -9.53 -4.04
C GLY A 27 -1.36 -8.63 -5.26
N GLY A 28 -0.98 -7.37 -5.04
CA GLY A 28 -0.67 -6.42 -6.11
C GLY A 28 -1.74 -5.37 -6.35
N GLY A 29 -2.62 -5.09 -5.38
CA GLY A 29 -3.61 -4.00 -5.48
C GLY A 29 -2.99 -2.63 -5.77
N GLY A 30 -1.71 -2.45 -5.47
CA GLY A 30 -0.94 -1.25 -5.84
C GLY A 30 -0.84 -1.00 -7.35
N LEU A 31 -0.92 -2.04 -8.19
CA LEU A 31 -1.00 -1.88 -9.65
C LEU A 31 -2.27 -1.14 -10.10
N ILE A 32 -3.29 -1.08 -9.24
CA ILE A 32 -4.54 -0.35 -9.49
C ILE A 32 -4.52 0.99 -8.76
N THR A 33 -4.15 1.00 -7.48
CA THR A 33 -4.23 2.22 -6.66
C THR A 33 -3.17 3.26 -6.98
N VAL A 34 -1.94 2.84 -7.31
CA VAL A 34 -0.85 3.78 -7.60
C VAL A 34 -1.13 4.57 -8.88
N PRO A 35 -1.46 3.95 -10.03
CA PRO A 35 -1.84 4.71 -11.22
C PRO A 35 -3.05 5.61 -11.01
N ALA A 36 -4.08 5.15 -10.29
CA ALA A 36 -5.27 5.94 -10.01
C ALA A 36 -4.96 7.22 -9.21
N LEU A 37 -4.10 7.12 -8.20
CA LEU A 37 -3.67 8.27 -7.40
C LEU A 37 -2.78 9.23 -8.20
N LEU A 38 -1.85 8.70 -9.01
CA LEU A 38 -1.02 9.52 -9.89
C LEU A 38 -1.86 10.29 -10.93
N LEU A 39 -2.86 9.64 -11.52
CA LEU A 39 -3.81 10.27 -12.45
C LEU A 39 -4.67 11.34 -11.76
N ALA A 40 -4.98 11.16 -10.47
CA ALA A 40 -5.66 12.16 -9.65
C ALA A 40 -4.75 13.32 -9.21
N GLY A 41 -3.47 13.34 -9.63
CA GLY A 41 -2.54 14.44 -9.39
C GLY A 41 -1.74 14.32 -8.09
N PHE A 42 -1.77 13.17 -7.41
CA PHE A 42 -0.92 12.93 -6.25
C PHE A 42 0.54 12.75 -6.68
N THR A 43 1.48 13.18 -5.83
CA THR A 43 2.90 12.94 -6.07
C THR A 43 3.24 11.45 -5.92
N PRO A 44 4.33 10.95 -6.53
CA PRO A 44 4.77 9.56 -6.36
C PRO A 44 4.85 9.13 -4.89
N VAL A 45 5.45 9.97 -4.03
CA VAL A 45 5.57 9.68 -2.60
C VAL A 45 4.19 9.58 -1.93
N GLN A 46 3.26 10.48 -2.26
CA GLN A 46 1.89 10.42 -1.74
C GLN A 46 1.16 9.15 -2.20
N ALA A 47 1.30 8.79 -3.48
CA ALA A 47 0.69 7.59 -4.05
C ALA A 47 1.22 6.30 -3.38
N LEU A 48 2.55 6.18 -3.19
CA LEU A 48 3.12 5.06 -2.44
C LEU A 48 2.61 5.05 -1.00
N ALA A 49 2.64 6.19 -0.31
CA ALA A 49 2.25 6.26 1.11
C ALA A 49 0.80 5.83 1.30
N THR A 50 -0.12 6.34 0.48
CA THR A 50 -1.54 5.98 0.53
C THR A 50 -1.75 4.50 0.20
N ASN A 51 -1.10 3.98 -0.85
CA ASN A 51 -1.21 2.56 -1.19
C ASN A 51 -0.67 1.63 -0.08
N LYS A 52 0.48 1.95 0.51
CA LYS A 52 1.07 1.14 1.59
C LYS A 52 0.20 1.15 2.84
N LEU A 53 -0.33 2.31 3.23
CA LEU A 53 -1.27 2.42 4.34
C LEU A 53 -2.52 1.57 4.10
N GLN A 54 -3.08 1.60 2.89
CA GLN A 54 -4.20 0.73 2.51
C GLN A 54 -3.84 -0.76 2.65
N GLY A 55 -2.71 -1.19 2.09
CA GLY A 55 -2.26 -2.58 2.12
C GLY A 55 -1.97 -3.11 3.53
N MET A 56 -1.61 -2.24 4.48
CA MET A 56 -1.43 -2.62 5.89
C MET A 56 -2.73 -3.15 6.51
N PHE A 57 -3.89 -2.58 6.18
CA PHE A 57 -5.17 -3.09 6.67
C PHE A 57 -5.52 -4.44 6.05
N GLY A 58 -5.26 -4.61 4.74
CA GLY A 58 -5.46 -5.88 4.05
C GLY A 58 -4.62 -7.01 4.64
N SER A 59 -3.30 -6.84 4.64
CA SER A 59 -2.35 -7.81 5.22
C SER A 59 -2.54 -8.02 6.72
N GLY A 60 -2.85 -6.96 7.48
CA GLY A 60 -3.14 -7.03 8.92
C GLY A 60 -4.39 -7.87 9.21
N SER A 61 -5.48 -7.64 8.48
CA SER A 61 -6.72 -8.40 8.63
C SER A 61 -6.53 -9.88 8.27
N ALA A 62 -5.82 -10.18 7.18
CA ALA A 62 -5.47 -11.55 6.80
C ALA A 62 -4.61 -12.22 7.88
N THR A 63 -3.61 -11.52 8.41
CA THR A 63 -2.74 -12.02 9.48
C THR A 63 -3.56 -12.37 10.72
N ILE A 64 -4.45 -11.49 11.17
CA ILE A 64 -5.34 -11.73 12.31
C ILE A 64 -6.24 -12.95 12.04
N HIS A 65 -6.85 -13.02 10.85
CA HIS A 65 -7.74 -14.11 10.49
C HIS A 65 -7.03 -15.47 10.49
N TYR A 66 -5.89 -15.58 9.79
CA TYR A 66 -5.14 -16.84 9.71
C TYR A 66 -4.50 -17.24 11.04
N ALA A 67 -4.01 -16.28 11.83
CA ALA A 67 -3.49 -16.55 13.17
C ALA A 67 -4.57 -17.04 14.12
N SER A 68 -5.77 -16.45 14.09
CA SER A 68 -6.91 -16.89 14.92
C SER A 68 -7.35 -18.34 14.64
N LYS A 69 -7.11 -18.83 13.42
CA LYS A 69 -7.41 -20.20 13.00
C LYS A 69 -6.25 -21.18 13.20
N GLY A 70 -5.14 -20.74 13.78
CA GLY A 70 -3.96 -21.58 14.02
C GLY A 70 -3.16 -21.91 12.76
N HIS A 71 -3.40 -21.23 11.64
CA HIS A 71 -2.63 -21.43 10.39
C HIS A 71 -1.29 -20.69 10.40
N VAL A 72 -1.04 -19.84 11.38
CA VAL A 72 0.16 -19.00 11.50
C VAL A 72 0.79 -19.17 12.88
N ASP A 73 2.06 -19.58 12.91
CA ASP A 73 2.89 -19.55 14.12
C ASP A 73 3.57 -18.17 14.25
N LEU A 74 2.98 -17.30 15.05
CA LEU A 74 3.46 -15.93 15.27
C LEU A 74 4.87 -15.89 15.86
N ARG A 75 5.26 -16.88 16.68
CA ARG A 75 6.60 -16.90 17.29
C ARG A 75 7.66 -17.18 16.24
N ARG A 76 7.38 -18.12 15.32
CA ARG A 76 8.28 -18.41 14.20
C ARG A 76 8.35 -17.27 13.19
N GLN A 77 7.28 -16.50 13.01
CA GLN A 77 7.25 -15.37 12.07
C GLN A 77 7.82 -14.06 12.64
N LEU A 78 7.96 -13.94 13.96
CA LEU A 78 8.44 -12.71 14.61
C LEU A 78 9.79 -12.20 14.09
N PRO A 79 10.83 -13.03 13.86
CA PRO A 79 12.10 -12.54 13.30
C PRO A 79 11.92 -11.91 11.90
N SER A 80 11.13 -12.55 11.03
CA SER A 80 10.83 -12.04 9.70
C SER A 80 10.02 -10.74 9.76
N ALA A 81 9.05 -10.65 10.67
CA ALA A 81 8.26 -9.44 10.88
C ALA A 81 9.12 -8.26 11.35
N LEU A 82 10.07 -8.49 12.26
CA LEU A 82 11.00 -7.46 12.73
C LEU A 82 11.94 -6.99 11.61
N LEU A 83 12.49 -7.91 10.81
CA LEU A 83 13.31 -7.56 9.65
C LEU A 83 12.51 -6.76 8.62
N ALA A 84 11.26 -7.15 8.35
CA ALA A 84 10.37 -6.43 7.45
C ALA A 84 10.04 -5.03 7.99
N LEU A 85 9.83 -4.88 9.30
CA LEU A 85 9.58 -3.58 9.94
C LEU A 85 10.78 -2.64 9.76
N VAL A 86 11.99 -3.11 10.09
CA VAL A 86 13.22 -2.32 9.95
C VAL A 86 13.47 -1.97 8.47
N GLY A 87 13.34 -2.94 7.57
CA GLY A 87 13.47 -2.72 6.13
C GLY A 87 12.46 -1.71 5.59
N SER A 88 11.21 -1.78 6.04
CA SER A 88 10.15 -0.84 5.64
C SER A 88 10.41 0.56 6.16
N ALA A 89 10.88 0.71 7.41
CA ALA A 89 11.25 2.01 7.97
C ALA A 89 12.41 2.65 7.21
N MET A 90 13.47 1.88 6.91
CA MET A 90 14.58 2.37 6.10
C MET A 90 14.13 2.74 4.68
N GLY A 91 13.31 1.90 4.04
CA GLY A 91 12.76 2.16 2.71
C GLY A 91 11.89 3.42 2.67
N ALA A 92 11.06 3.64 3.69
CA ALA A 92 10.25 4.85 3.83
C ALA A 92 11.10 6.10 3.97
N LEU A 93 12.17 6.06 4.78
CA LEU A 93 13.11 7.17 4.92
C LEU A 93 13.83 7.46 3.59
N LEU A 94 14.32 6.43 2.91
CA LEU A 94 14.95 6.56 1.60
C LEU A 94 14.00 7.17 0.56
N ALA A 95 12.72 6.81 0.58
CA ALA A 95 11.72 7.36 -0.34
C ALA A 95 11.51 8.88 -0.17
N THR A 96 11.86 9.47 0.98
CA THR A 96 11.76 10.93 1.18
C THR A 96 12.90 11.71 0.54
N ILE A 97 14.03 11.06 0.26
CA ILE A 97 15.23 11.70 -0.30
C ILE A 97 15.48 11.34 -1.77
N VAL A 98 14.83 10.30 -2.29
CA VAL A 98 14.92 9.91 -3.71
C VAL A 98 14.15 10.92 -4.58
N PRO A 99 14.74 11.42 -5.68
CA PRO A 99 14.05 12.30 -6.62
C PRO A 99 12.71 11.73 -7.12
N GLY A 100 11.69 12.57 -7.16
CA GLY A 100 10.33 12.18 -7.54
C GLY A 100 10.24 11.56 -8.94
N ASP A 101 11.07 11.99 -9.89
CA ASP A 101 11.08 11.45 -11.25
C ASP A 101 11.60 10.01 -11.30
N ILE A 102 12.58 9.68 -10.46
CA ILE A 102 13.10 8.31 -10.33
C ILE A 102 12.03 7.41 -9.72
N LEU A 103 11.37 7.87 -8.66
CA LEU A 103 10.24 7.16 -8.06
C LEU A 103 9.14 6.94 -9.10
N ARG A 104 8.76 7.98 -9.85
CA ARG A 104 7.73 7.90 -10.89
C ARG A 104 8.07 6.89 -11.98
N ALA A 105 9.32 6.83 -12.42
CA ALA A 105 9.77 5.88 -13.43
C ALA A 105 9.78 4.43 -12.94
N ALA A 106 9.95 4.21 -11.63
CA ALA A 106 9.91 2.90 -11.01
C ALA A 106 8.50 2.42 -10.62
N LEU A 107 7.51 3.32 -10.61
CA LEU A 107 6.13 2.98 -10.30
C LEU A 107 5.42 2.31 -11.48
N PRO A 108 4.49 1.39 -11.21
CA PRO A 108 3.64 0.77 -12.23
C PRO A 108 2.58 1.75 -12.76
#